data_AF-K2EWF4-F1
#
_entry.id   AF-K2EWF4-F1
#
_cell.length_a   1.000
_cell.length_b   1.000
_cell.length_c   1.000
_cell.angle_alpha   90.00
_cell.angle_beta   90.00
_cell.angle_gamma   90.00
#
_symmetry.space_group_name_H-M   'P 1'
#
loop_
_entity.id
_entity.type
_entity.pdbx_description
1 polymer ?
#
loop_
_entity_poly.entity_id
_entity_poly.type
_entity_poly.pdbx_seq_one_letter_code
_entity_poly.pdbx_strand_id
1 'polypeptide(L)'
;MKTIVKYDKWIILSLFFISFLFKGVLACLFTLLLACSLLLYEKKLIKHFVNPGFLIFLSITILIPSIAYPVPQKIAENVLIVSRGIVLIFSLYLLFKDIENSKVYPYLEKLLPNELKTSISIALKLYPDIKTIFTKTWNDIKHDKKISVNLLMRLFDSFIQLADKYEDDLEILEPGKVYIITGKIHEGKSTLAYNTAVKLMDKNLKIGGIISKSVNKDNHRVGYEIIDLKSGKIVPLATINKPDSYSEICGPFYFYKEGMDFAFSSLNLDYLEDTNVIFIDEVGKLELNKKGFYKSIIRILNSKNHAIVLVVRNEYLDEVKRKFNLEEMRIIGKCSCQT
;
A
#
# COMPACT_ATOMS: atom_id res chain seq x y z
N MET A 1 -35.37 -13.71 -6.28
CA MET A 1 -34.71 -14.83 -6.98
C MET A 1 -33.29 -14.42 -7.42
N LYS A 2 -32.40 -14.15 -6.44
CA LYS A 2 -31.07 -13.52 -6.63
C LYS A 2 -29.95 -14.31 -5.90
N THR A 3 -30.10 -15.63 -5.80
CA THR A 3 -29.28 -16.46 -4.89
C THR A 3 -28.68 -17.71 -5.55
N ILE A 4 -28.65 -17.79 -6.88
CA ILE A 4 -28.12 -18.98 -7.58
C ILE A 4 -27.16 -18.57 -8.71
N VAL A 5 -26.05 -17.89 -8.38
CA VAL A 5 -24.77 -18.03 -9.11
C VAL A 5 -23.64 -17.64 -8.15
N LYS A 6 -23.45 -18.42 -7.09
CA LYS A 6 -22.29 -18.31 -6.20
C LYS A 6 -21.37 -19.51 -6.47
N TYR A 7 -21.09 -19.77 -7.75
CA TYR A 7 -20.08 -20.75 -8.13
C TYR A 7 -18.73 -20.05 -8.08
N ASP A 8 -17.93 -20.45 -7.10
CA ASP A 8 -16.60 -19.93 -6.79
C ASP A 8 -15.69 -20.04 -8.02
N LYS A 9 -14.87 -19.01 -8.27
CA LYS A 9 -13.81 -18.99 -9.30
C LYS A 9 -12.93 -20.26 -9.27
N TRP A 10 -12.89 -20.94 -8.13
CA TRP A 10 -12.25 -22.21 -7.86
C TRP A 10 -12.81 -23.41 -8.63
N ILE A 11 -14.10 -23.45 -8.95
CA ILE A 11 -14.68 -24.55 -9.74
C ILE A 11 -14.22 -24.44 -11.20
N ILE A 12 -14.12 -23.22 -11.71
CA ILE A 12 -13.58 -22.97 -13.04
C ILE A 12 -12.08 -23.29 -13.08
N LEU A 13 -11.33 -22.93 -12.03
CA LEU A 13 -9.90 -23.24 -11.91
C LEU A 13 -9.63 -24.74 -11.72
N SER A 14 -10.45 -25.45 -10.94
CA SER A 14 -10.30 -26.89 -10.73
C SER A 14 -10.66 -27.67 -11.99
N LEU A 15 -11.75 -27.32 -12.66
CA LEU A 15 -12.11 -27.90 -13.95
C LEU A 15 -11.06 -27.59 -15.03
N PHE A 16 -10.37 -26.43 -14.95
CA PHE A 16 -9.23 -26.11 -15.82
C PHE A 16 -8.06 -27.09 -15.63
N PHE A 17 -7.61 -27.31 -14.40
CA PHE A 17 -6.54 -28.29 -14.11
C PHE A 17 -6.96 -29.72 -14.48
N ILE A 18 -8.22 -30.08 -14.27
CA ILE A 18 -8.79 -31.38 -14.67
C ILE A 18 -8.76 -31.55 -16.20
N SER A 19 -9.01 -30.49 -16.98
CA SER A 19 -8.96 -30.55 -18.46
C SER A 19 -7.56 -30.84 -19.01
N PHE A 20 -6.51 -30.61 -18.21
CA PHE A 20 -5.11 -30.92 -18.56
C PHE A 20 -4.71 -32.37 -18.26
N LEU A 21 -5.45 -33.08 -17.39
CA LEU A 21 -5.18 -34.48 -17.04
C LEU A 21 -5.61 -35.48 -18.12
N PHE A 22 -6.56 -35.10 -18.99
CA PHE A 22 -7.09 -35.97 -20.03
C PHE A 22 -6.42 -35.74 -21.40
N LYS A 23 -6.35 -36.81 -22.22
CA LYS A 23 -5.87 -36.80 -23.62
C LYS A 23 -6.99 -37.22 -24.58
N GLY A 24 -6.86 -36.88 -25.86
CA GLY A 24 -7.79 -37.30 -26.91
C GLY A 24 -9.18 -36.65 -26.81
N VAL A 25 -10.22 -37.35 -27.26
CA VAL A 25 -11.59 -36.82 -27.41
C VAL A 25 -12.19 -36.33 -26.08
N LEU A 26 -11.88 -36.99 -24.96
CA LEU A 26 -12.31 -36.55 -23.62
C LEU A 26 -11.75 -35.16 -23.26
N ALA A 27 -10.51 -34.85 -23.66
CA ALA A 27 -9.92 -33.54 -23.41
C ALA A 27 -10.63 -32.43 -24.18
N CYS A 28 -11.04 -32.69 -25.43
CA CYS A 28 -11.85 -31.77 -26.23
C CYS A 28 -13.20 -31.51 -25.57
N LEU A 29 -13.88 -32.54 -25.08
CA LEU A 29 -15.18 -32.44 -24.40
C LEU A 29 -15.09 -31.62 -23.10
N PHE A 30 -14.05 -31.85 -22.29
CA PHE A 30 -13.83 -31.08 -21.05
C PHE A 30 -13.47 -29.62 -21.30
N THR A 31 -12.62 -29.34 -22.30
CA THR A 31 -12.28 -27.95 -22.66
C THR A 31 -13.48 -27.19 -23.23
N LEU A 32 -14.35 -27.85 -24.01
CA LEU A 32 -15.62 -27.28 -24.49
C LEU A 32 -16.59 -27.00 -23.35
N LEU A 33 -16.74 -27.93 -22.40
CA LEU A 33 -17.56 -27.72 -21.20
C LEU A 33 -17.05 -26.55 -20.35
N LEU A 34 -15.73 -26.41 -20.22
CA LEU A 34 -15.12 -25.29 -19.50
C LEU A 34 -15.31 -23.96 -20.22
N ALA A 35 -15.13 -23.95 -21.54
CA ALA A 35 -15.37 -22.76 -22.35
C ALA A 35 -16.84 -22.33 -22.27
N CYS A 36 -17.78 -23.27 -22.35
CA CYS A 36 -19.22 -23.00 -22.16
C CYS A 36 -19.53 -22.48 -20.75
N SER A 37 -18.95 -23.05 -19.70
CA SER A 37 -19.18 -22.59 -18.33
C SER A 37 -18.64 -21.18 -18.10
N LEU A 38 -17.46 -20.86 -18.65
CA LEU A 38 -16.87 -19.52 -18.67
C LEU A 38 -17.76 -18.50 -19.40
N LEU A 39 -18.30 -18.86 -20.57
CA LEU A 39 -19.18 -17.98 -21.36
C LEU A 39 -20.53 -17.74 -20.69
N LEU A 40 -21.07 -18.74 -19.99
CA LEU A 40 -22.30 -18.60 -19.19
C LEU A 40 -22.06 -17.76 -17.93
N TYR A 41 -20.88 -17.90 -17.30
CA TYR A 41 -20.49 -17.13 -16.12
C TYR A 41 -20.40 -15.63 -16.42
N GLU A 42 -19.80 -15.27 -17.55
CA GLU A 42 -19.68 -13.88 -17.95
C GLU A 42 -20.12 -13.66 -19.40
N LYS A 43 -21.42 -13.35 -19.57
CA LYS A 43 -22.04 -13.07 -20.89
C LYS A 43 -21.34 -11.99 -21.70
N LYS A 44 -20.57 -11.09 -21.07
CA LYS A 44 -19.74 -10.08 -21.77
C LYS A 44 -18.58 -10.71 -22.55
N LEU A 45 -18.09 -11.89 -22.17
CA LEU A 45 -17.04 -12.63 -22.87
C LEU A 45 -17.48 -13.10 -24.26
N ILE A 46 -18.78 -13.37 -24.45
CA ILE A 46 -19.34 -13.76 -25.75
C ILE A 46 -19.01 -12.71 -26.82
N LYS A 47 -19.03 -11.41 -26.48
CA LYS A 47 -18.69 -10.33 -27.41
C LYS A 47 -17.24 -10.38 -27.91
N HIS A 48 -16.32 -10.98 -27.15
CA HIS A 48 -14.93 -11.17 -27.57
C HIS A 48 -14.76 -12.37 -28.51
N PHE A 49 -15.53 -13.46 -28.31
CA PHE A 49 -15.51 -14.62 -29.21
C PHE A 49 -16.11 -14.34 -30.59
N VAL A 50 -17.07 -13.41 -30.67
CA VAL A 50 -17.72 -13.00 -31.93
C VAL A 50 -16.97 -11.84 -32.60
N ASN A 51 -15.86 -11.36 -32.01
CA ASN A 51 -15.06 -10.30 -32.64
C ASN A 51 -14.38 -10.85 -33.91
N PRO A 52 -14.59 -10.25 -35.09
CA PRO A 52 -14.00 -10.73 -36.35
C PRO A 52 -12.48 -10.82 -36.30
N GLY A 53 -11.80 -9.91 -35.59
CA GLY A 53 -10.33 -9.98 -35.43
C GLY A 53 -9.87 -11.20 -34.62
N PHE A 54 -10.63 -11.58 -33.60
CA PHE A 54 -10.33 -12.77 -32.79
C PHE A 54 -10.59 -14.06 -33.57
N LEU A 55 -11.67 -14.11 -34.35
CA LEU A 55 -11.96 -15.25 -35.23
C LEU A 55 -10.87 -15.42 -36.30
N ILE A 56 -10.38 -14.33 -36.89
CA ILE A 56 -9.25 -14.38 -37.84
C ILE A 56 -7.98 -14.90 -37.17
N PHE A 57 -7.63 -14.37 -35.98
CA PHE A 57 -6.48 -14.86 -35.21
C PHE A 57 -6.61 -16.35 -34.89
N LEU A 58 -7.80 -16.80 -34.47
CA LEU A 58 -8.09 -18.20 -34.18
C LEU A 58 -7.89 -19.08 -35.42
N SER A 59 -8.47 -18.67 -36.55
CA SER A 59 -8.33 -19.38 -37.82
C SER A 59 -6.86 -19.51 -38.22
N ILE A 60 -6.09 -18.42 -38.17
CA ILE A 60 -4.66 -18.41 -38.49
C ILE A 60 -3.89 -19.37 -37.58
N THR A 61 -4.13 -19.31 -36.27
CA THR A 61 -3.42 -20.14 -35.28
C THR A 61 -3.71 -21.64 -35.44
N ILE A 62 -4.92 -22.00 -35.91
CA ILE A 62 -5.29 -23.40 -36.21
C ILE A 62 -4.69 -23.86 -37.56
N LEU A 63 -4.62 -22.95 -38.54
CA LEU A 63 -4.11 -23.23 -39.89
C LEU A 63 -2.58 -23.36 -39.94
N ILE A 64 -1.83 -22.52 -39.21
CA ILE A 64 -0.35 -22.50 -39.25
C ILE A 64 0.27 -23.88 -38.97
N PRO A 65 -0.08 -24.60 -37.88
CA PRO A 65 0.50 -25.91 -37.59
C PRO A 65 0.07 -26.98 -38.60
N SER A 66 -1.13 -26.83 -39.18
CA SER A 66 -1.69 -27.75 -40.19
C SER A 66 -0.98 -27.61 -41.54
N ILE A 67 -0.50 -26.40 -41.87
CA ILE A 67 0.33 -26.13 -43.06
C ILE A 67 1.78 -26.59 -42.83
N ALA A 68 2.33 -26.34 -41.63
CA ALA A 68 3.72 -26.70 -41.31
C ALA A 68 3.95 -28.22 -41.17
N TYR A 69 2.91 -28.99 -40.78
CA TYR A 69 3.01 -30.45 -40.58
C TYR A 69 1.78 -31.17 -41.16
N PRO A 70 1.77 -31.51 -42.46
CA PRO A 70 0.62 -32.14 -43.13
C PRO A 70 0.53 -33.62 -42.76
N VAL A 71 -0.03 -33.92 -41.58
CA VAL A 71 -0.35 -35.29 -41.13
C VAL A 71 -1.86 -35.37 -40.85
N PRO A 72 -2.61 -36.35 -41.42
CA PRO A 72 -4.08 -36.38 -41.38
C PRO A 72 -4.73 -36.47 -39.99
N GLN A 73 -3.97 -36.82 -38.95
CA GLN A 73 -4.48 -36.96 -37.57
C GLN A 73 -4.33 -35.70 -36.69
N LYS A 74 -3.67 -34.62 -37.15
CA LYS A 74 -3.27 -33.48 -36.29
C LYS A 74 -4.31 -32.37 -36.12
N ILE A 75 -5.39 -32.33 -36.90
CA ILE A 75 -6.37 -31.23 -36.82
C ILE A 75 -7.04 -31.19 -35.43
N ALA A 76 -7.48 -32.33 -34.91
CA ALA A 76 -8.11 -32.40 -33.59
C ALA A 76 -7.16 -32.00 -32.45
N GLU A 77 -5.87 -32.33 -32.57
CA GLU A 77 -4.83 -31.96 -31.60
C GLU A 77 -4.50 -30.46 -31.66
N ASN A 78 -4.40 -29.89 -32.86
CA ASN A 78 -4.20 -28.46 -33.05
C ASN A 78 -5.37 -27.65 -32.47
N VAL A 79 -6.60 -28.08 -32.73
CA VAL A 79 -7.82 -27.50 -32.15
C VAL A 79 -7.80 -27.59 -30.62
N LEU A 80 -7.35 -28.72 -30.06
CA LEU A 80 -7.24 -28.89 -28.60
C LEU A 80 -6.17 -27.98 -27.96
N ILE A 81 -5.02 -27.80 -28.62
CA ILE A 81 -3.97 -26.90 -28.12
C ILE A 81 -4.47 -25.45 -28.11
N VAL A 82 -5.12 -25.03 -29.21
CA VAL A 82 -5.69 -23.69 -29.33
C VAL A 82 -6.82 -23.48 -28.32
N SER A 83 -7.72 -24.46 -28.14
CA SER A 83 -8.81 -24.36 -27.17
C SER A 83 -8.28 -24.26 -25.73
N ARG A 84 -7.23 -25.01 -25.38
CA ARG A 84 -6.55 -24.90 -24.08
C ARG A 84 -5.91 -23.53 -23.86
N GLY A 85 -5.27 -22.98 -24.89
CA GLY A 85 -4.67 -21.64 -24.82
C GLY A 85 -5.72 -20.55 -24.55
N ILE A 86 -6.84 -20.60 -25.28
CA ILE A 86 -7.97 -19.67 -25.09
C ILE A 86 -8.50 -19.77 -23.67
N VAL A 87 -8.78 -21.00 -23.23
CA VAL A 87 -9.27 -21.26 -21.88
C VAL A 87 -8.31 -20.73 -20.82
N LEU A 88 -7.01 -20.97 -20.94
CA LEU A 88 -5.99 -20.45 -20.00
C LEU A 88 -5.99 -18.92 -19.96
N ILE A 89 -5.98 -18.26 -21.12
CA ILE A 89 -6.01 -16.79 -21.21
C ILE A 89 -7.27 -16.22 -20.54
N PHE A 90 -8.43 -16.86 -20.73
CA PHE A 90 -9.67 -16.40 -20.11
C PHE A 90 -9.74 -16.70 -18.61
N SER A 91 -9.24 -17.85 -18.16
CA SER A 91 -9.08 -18.16 -16.74
C SER A 91 -8.18 -17.13 -16.06
N LEU A 92 -7.05 -16.77 -16.68
CA LEU A 92 -6.18 -15.68 -16.23
C LEU A 92 -6.95 -14.35 -16.21
N TYR A 93 -7.62 -13.97 -17.31
CA TYR A 93 -8.40 -12.74 -17.34
C TYR A 93 -9.43 -12.67 -16.19
N LEU A 94 -10.19 -13.73 -15.92
CA LEU A 94 -11.17 -13.74 -14.82
C LEU A 94 -10.56 -13.70 -13.41
N LEU A 95 -9.35 -14.26 -13.26
CA LEU A 95 -8.58 -14.13 -12.02
C LEU A 95 -8.13 -12.68 -11.82
N PHE A 96 -7.63 -12.03 -12.86
CA PHE A 96 -7.01 -10.71 -12.80
C PHE A 96 -7.99 -9.53 -12.94
N LYS A 97 -9.16 -9.71 -13.57
CA LYS A 97 -10.13 -8.65 -13.91
C LYS A 97 -10.61 -7.84 -12.71
N ASP A 98 -10.77 -8.50 -11.57
CA ASP A 98 -11.36 -7.91 -10.36
C ASP A 98 -10.48 -8.20 -9.14
N ILE A 99 -9.15 -8.11 -9.25
CA ILE A 99 -8.25 -8.38 -8.11
C ILE A 99 -8.61 -7.55 -6.89
N GLU A 100 -8.87 -6.25 -7.06
CA GLU A 100 -9.18 -5.32 -5.96
C GLU A 100 -10.45 -5.71 -5.19
N ASN A 101 -11.48 -6.23 -5.87
CA ASN A 101 -12.75 -6.63 -5.27
C ASN A 101 -12.82 -8.15 -5.00
N SER A 102 -11.74 -8.89 -5.23
CA SER A 102 -11.72 -10.33 -5.06
C SER A 102 -11.53 -10.69 -3.59
N LYS A 103 -12.21 -11.76 -3.16
CA LYS A 103 -11.91 -12.43 -1.88
C LYS A 103 -10.49 -13.01 -1.84
N VAL A 104 -9.76 -13.03 -2.95
CA VAL A 104 -8.40 -13.58 -3.02
C VAL A 104 -7.40 -12.59 -2.45
N TYR A 105 -7.63 -11.29 -2.63
CA TYR A 105 -6.70 -10.25 -2.17
C TYR A 105 -6.39 -10.34 -0.68
N PRO A 106 -7.37 -10.46 0.26
CA PRO A 106 -7.08 -10.62 1.69
C PRO A 106 -6.35 -11.92 2.07
N TYR A 107 -6.47 -12.99 1.27
CA TYR A 107 -5.76 -14.25 1.51
C TYR A 107 -4.33 -14.20 0.95
N LEU A 108 -4.15 -13.65 -0.26
CA LEU A 108 -2.84 -13.36 -0.84
C LEU A 108 -2.04 -12.43 0.07
N GLU A 109 -2.67 -11.36 0.57
CA GLU A 109 -2.09 -10.40 1.49
C GLU A 109 -1.63 -11.05 2.81
N LYS A 110 -2.29 -12.10 3.29
CA LYS A 110 -1.82 -12.83 4.48
C LYS A 110 -0.61 -13.72 4.21
N LEU A 111 -0.46 -14.23 3.00
CA LEU A 111 0.62 -15.17 2.62
C LEU A 111 1.88 -14.46 2.13
N LEU A 112 1.77 -13.22 1.65
CA LEU A 112 2.89 -12.48 1.05
C LEU A 112 3.80 -11.86 2.12
N PRO A 113 5.12 -11.75 1.87
CA PRO A 113 6.02 -10.89 2.64
C PRO A 113 5.58 -9.41 2.58
N ASN A 114 5.84 -8.65 3.64
CA ASN A 114 5.41 -7.25 3.75
C ASN A 114 5.90 -6.37 2.58
N GLU A 115 7.12 -6.59 2.08
CA GLU A 115 7.69 -5.89 0.92
C GLU A 115 6.82 -6.06 -0.33
N LEU A 116 6.37 -7.29 -0.61
CA LEU A 116 5.51 -7.62 -1.75
C LEU A 116 4.08 -7.07 -1.59
N LYS A 117 3.54 -7.03 -0.37
CA LYS A 117 2.22 -6.42 -0.11
C LYS A 117 2.22 -4.95 -0.51
N THR A 118 3.26 -4.23 -0.11
CA THR A 118 3.44 -2.82 -0.44
C THR A 118 3.49 -2.65 -1.96
N SER A 119 4.37 -3.35 -2.66
CA SER A 119 4.49 -3.25 -4.13
C SER A 119 3.18 -3.59 -4.87
N ILE A 120 2.45 -4.62 -4.45
CA ILE A 120 1.18 -4.99 -5.07
C ILE A 120 0.12 -3.91 -4.81
N SER A 121 0.03 -3.40 -3.58
CA SER A 121 -0.93 -2.34 -3.25
C SER A 121 -0.67 -1.07 -4.08
N ILE A 122 0.60 -0.75 -4.34
CA ILE A 122 1.02 0.39 -5.17
C ILE A 122 0.63 0.15 -6.62
N ALA A 123 0.94 -1.03 -7.17
CA ALA A 123 0.58 -1.39 -8.53
C ALA A 123 -0.94 -1.33 -8.76
N LEU A 124 -1.74 -1.77 -7.77
CA LEU A 124 -3.20 -1.67 -7.83
C LEU A 124 -3.67 -0.21 -7.78
N LYS A 125 -3.11 0.63 -6.91
CA LYS A 125 -3.42 2.07 -6.87
C LYS A 125 -3.06 2.81 -8.15
N LEU A 126 -1.99 2.40 -8.84
CA LEU A 126 -1.54 2.97 -10.13
C LEU A 126 -2.41 2.49 -11.31
N TYR A 127 -3.00 1.31 -11.21
CA TYR A 127 -3.65 0.64 -12.33
C TYR A 127 -4.80 1.46 -12.97
N PRO A 128 -5.73 2.09 -12.21
CA PRO A 128 -6.80 2.91 -12.79
C PRO A 128 -6.28 4.06 -13.67
N ASP A 129 -5.22 4.73 -13.21
CA ASP A 129 -4.64 5.88 -13.90
C ASP A 129 -3.87 5.44 -15.15
N ILE A 130 -3.06 4.37 -15.03
CA ILE A 130 -2.40 3.73 -16.17
C ILE A 130 -3.43 3.32 -17.23
N LYS A 131 -4.53 2.70 -16.80
CA LYS A 131 -5.62 2.28 -17.69
C LYS A 131 -6.25 3.47 -18.40
N THR A 132 -6.44 4.59 -17.71
CA THR A 132 -7.01 5.81 -18.28
C THR A 132 -6.09 6.39 -19.33
N ILE A 133 -4.80 6.54 -19.03
CA ILE A 133 -3.77 6.99 -19.98
C ILE A 133 -3.75 6.09 -21.22
N PHE A 134 -3.70 4.77 -21.01
CA PHE A 134 -3.68 3.80 -22.10
C PHE A 134 -4.93 3.88 -22.99
N THR A 135 -6.12 3.98 -22.38
CA THR A 135 -7.37 4.10 -23.16
C THR A 135 -7.44 5.39 -23.99
N LYS A 136 -6.95 6.51 -23.44
CA LYS A 136 -6.88 7.78 -24.16
C LYS A 136 -5.96 7.67 -25.37
N THR A 137 -4.74 7.19 -25.18
CA THR A 137 -3.80 7.04 -26.29
C THR A 137 -4.26 6.02 -27.32
N TRP A 138 -4.92 4.94 -26.89
CA TRP A 138 -5.49 3.96 -27.83
C TRP A 138 -6.56 4.59 -28.75
N ASN A 139 -7.36 5.52 -28.23
CA ASN A 139 -8.34 6.25 -29.03
C ASN A 139 -7.67 7.20 -30.02
N ASP A 140 -6.59 7.87 -29.61
CA ASP A 140 -5.80 8.74 -30.50
C ASP A 140 -5.18 7.94 -31.65
N ILE A 141 -4.61 6.75 -31.38
CA ILE A 141 -4.08 5.83 -32.41
C ILE A 141 -5.17 5.41 -33.40
N LYS A 142 -6.36 5.07 -32.90
CA LYS A 142 -7.50 4.70 -33.77
C LYS A 142 -7.90 5.83 -34.70
N HIS A 143 -7.80 7.07 -34.25
CA HIS A 143 -8.17 8.24 -35.04
C HIS A 143 -7.09 8.59 -36.08
N ASP A 144 -5.82 8.62 -35.68
CA ASP A 144 -4.69 9.03 -36.54
C ASP A 144 -4.15 7.90 -37.43
N LYS A 145 -4.62 6.65 -37.23
CA LYS A 145 -4.24 5.43 -37.98
C LYS A 145 -2.74 5.17 -38.09
N LYS A 146 -1.91 5.82 -37.27
CA LYS A 146 -0.46 5.72 -37.35
C LYS A 146 0.14 5.64 -35.96
N ILE A 147 0.86 4.55 -35.70
CA ILE A 147 1.66 4.40 -34.50
C ILE A 147 3.02 5.03 -34.80
N SER A 148 3.35 6.14 -34.13
CA SER A 148 4.67 6.78 -34.24
C SER A 148 5.50 6.49 -32.99
N VAL A 149 6.82 6.47 -33.15
CA VAL A 149 7.76 6.34 -32.02
C VAL A 149 7.54 7.48 -31.01
N ASN A 150 7.23 8.69 -31.47
CA ASN A 150 6.93 9.84 -30.61
C ASN A 150 5.70 9.61 -29.72
N LEU A 151 4.69 8.89 -30.20
CA LEU A 151 3.51 8.57 -29.40
C LEU A 151 3.83 7.54 -28.30
N LEU A 152 4.66 6.54 -28.63
CA LEU A 152 5.17 5.57 -27.65
C LEU A 152 6.02 6.27 -26.58
N MET A 153 6.91 7.19 -26.98
CA MET A 153 7.71 7.97 -26.04
C MET A 153 6.83 8.81 -25.11
N ARG A 154 5.81 9.51 -25.64
CA ARG A 154 4.87 10.27 -24.80
C ARG A 154 4.10 9.41 -23.81
N LEU A 155 3.74 8.18 -24.20
CA LEU A 155 3.10 7.21 -23.30
C LEU A 155 4.05 6.81 -22.17
N PHE A 156 5.29 6.48 -22.52
CA PHE A 156 6.32 6.16 -21.55
C PHE A 156 6.57 7.32 -20.59
N ASP A 157 6.71 8.55 -21.11
CA ASP A 157 6.88 9.75 -20.28
C ASP A 157 5.68 9.98 -19.36
N SER A 158 4.46 9.73 -19.83
CA SER A 158 3.25 9.85 -19.00
C SER A 158 3.22 8.80 -17.89
N PHE A 159 3.71 7.58 -18.16
CA PHE A 159 3.82 6.55 -17.13
C PHE A 159 4.94 6.84 -16.14
N ILE A 160 6.08 7.36 -16.60
CA ILE A 160 7.17 7.80 -15.71
C ILE A 160 6.68 8.95 -14.84
N GLN A 161 6.05 9.99 -15.41
CA GLN A 161 5.50 11.09 -14.61
C GLN A 161 4.41 10.63 -13.63
N LEU A 162 3.60 9.64 -14.00
CA LEU A 162 2.64 9.05 -13.09
C LEU A 162 3.36 8.28 -11.97
N ALA A 163 4.38 7.49 -12.31
CA ALA A 163 5.20 6.79 -11.33
C ALA A 163 5.90 7.76 -10.39
N ASP A 164 6.52 8.84 -10.89
CA ASP A 164 7.18 9.90 -10.13
C ASP A 164 6.20 10.67 -9.24
N LYS A 165 5.00 11.00 -9.76
CA LYS A 165 3.94 11.62 -8.96
C LYS A 165 3.51 10.70 -7.83
N TYR A 166 3.36 9.42 -8.12
CA TYR A 166 3.11 8.44 -7.09
C TYR A 166 4.34 8.27 -6.19
N GLU A 167 5.57 8.41 -6.66
CA GLU A 167 6.83 8.33 -5.90
C GLU A 167 6.93 9.46 -4.86
N ASP A 168 6.59 10.69 -5.26
CA ASP A 168 6.42 11.84 -4.36
C ASP A 168 5.26 11.64 -3.38
N ASP A 169 4.19 10.95 -3.81
CA ASP A 169 3.11 10.53 -2.91
C ASP A 169 3.49 9.30 -2.05
N LEU A 170 4.56 8.57 -2.41
CA LEU A 170 5.11 7.33 -1.87
C LEU A 170 6.24 7.56 -0.86
N GLU A 171 6.40 8.78 -0.33
CA GLU A 171 6.74 8.95 1.09
C GLU A 171 5.65 8.35 2.03
N ILE A 172 4.94 7.31 1.60
CA ILE A 172 4.20 6.43 2.50
C ILE A 172 5.26 5.70 3.31
N LEU A 173 5.40 6.18 4.53
CA LEU A 173 6.28 5.63 5.54
C LEU A 173 6.08 4.10 5.58
N GLU A 174 7.15 3.35 5.29
CA GLU A 174 7.14 1.91 5.13
C GLU A 174 7.04 1.22 6.50
N PRO A 175 6.21 0.17 6.65
CA PRO A 175 6.15 -0.62 7.87
C PRO A 175 7.52 -1.20 8.26
N GLY A 176 7.88 -1.10 9.54
CA GLY A 176 9.18 -1.56 10.04
C GLY A 176 10.34 -0.62 9.74
N LYS A 177 10.08 0.54 9.12
CA LYS A 177 11.08 1.61 8.95
C LYS A 177 10.85 2.73 9.97
N VAL A 178 11.97 3.36 10.34
CA VAL A 178 12.01 4.48 11.27
C VAL A 178 12.39 5.75 10.53
N TYR A 179 11.60 6.77 10.75
CA TYR A 179 11.74 8.08 10.15
C TYR A 179 11.97 9.11 11.24
N ILE A 180 12.87 10.06 11.00
CA ILE A 180 13.22 11.10 11.96
C ILE A 180 12.88 12.48 11.39
N ILE A 181 12.13 13.25 12.17
CA ILE A 181 11.97 14.69 11.99
C ILE A 181 12.91 15.36 13.00
N THR A 182 13.84 16.19 12.51
CA THR A 182 14.84 16.85 13.37
C THR A 182 15.07 18.31 13.00
N GLY A 183 15.66 19.06 13.92
CA GLY A 183 15.75 20.52 13.90
C GLY A 183 15.99 21.10 15.30
N LYS A 184 16.41 22.37 15.37
CA LYS A 184 16.66 23.08 16.63
C LYS A 184 15.36 23.31 17.41
N ILE A 185 15.51 23.78 18.65
CA ILE A 185 14.38 24.12 19.51
C ILE A 185 13.62 25.29 18.86
N HIS A 186 12.29 25.25 18.87
CA HIS A 186 11.37 26.27 18.32
C HIS A 186 11.28 26.36 16.79
N GLU A 187 11.90 25.46 16.03
CA GLU A 187 11.81 25.49 14.55
C GLU A 187 10.52 24.87 13.98
N GLY A 188 9.48 24.65 14.80
CA GLY A 188 8.20 24.13 14.30
C GLY A 188 8.16 22.62 14.02
N LYS A 189 9.08 21.82 14.58
CA LYS A 189 9.09 20.35 14.39
C LYS A 189 7.77 19.67 14.73
N SER A 190 7.17 20.00 15.88
CA SER A 190 5.87 19.46 16.29
C SER A 190 4.76 19.86 15.31
N THR A 191 4.84 21.08 14.75
CA THR A 191 3.93 21.55 13.69
C THR A 191 4.14 20.78 12.39
N LEU A 192 5.40 20.54 12.00
CA LEU A 192 5.73 19.73 10.83
C LEU A 192 5.22 18.30 11.01
N ALA A 193 5.48 17.67 12.15
CA ALA A 193 5.01 16.33 12.47
C ALA A 193 3.47 16.24 12.44
N TYR A 194 2.78 17.21 13.05
CA TYR A 194 1.32 17.29 13.01
C TYR A 194 0.78 17.45 11.58
N ASN A 195 1.36 18.37 10.80
CA ASN A 195 0.94 18.60 9.41
C ASN A 195 1.20 17.38 8.53
N THR A 196 2.31 16.68 8.74
CA THR A 196 2.61 15.41 8.07
C THR A 196 1.59 14.35 8.45
N ALA A 197 1.24 14.23 9.73
CA ALA A 197 0.19 13.30 10.18
C ALA A 197 -1.16 13.59 9.49
N VAL A 198 -1.58 14.87 9.44
CA VAL A 198 -2.83 15.28 8.77
C VAL A 198 -2.80 14.92 7.28
N LYS A 199 -1.71 15.23 6.56
CA LYS A 199 -1.57 14.87 5.14
C LYS A 199 -1.65 13.36 4.91
N LEU A 200 -1.13 12.55 5.83
CA LEU A 200 -1.21 11.09 5.74
C LEU A 200 -2.64 10.58 6.05
N MET A 201 -3.35 11.22 6.98
CA MET A 201 -4.78 10.92 7.22
C MET A 201 -5.62 11.22 5.97
N ASP A 202 -5.36 12.33 5.27
CA ASP A 202 -6.03 12.67 4.01
C ASP A 202 -5.79 11.62 2.90
N LYS A 203 -4.69 10.88 3.00
CA LYS A 203 -4.37 9.73 2.14
C LYS A 203 -4.99 8.40 2.63
N ASN A 204 -5.97 8.44 3.53
CA ASN A 204 -6.64 7.28 4.16
C ASN A 204 -5.70 6.36 4.97
N LEU A 205 -4.57 6.87 5.47
CA LEU A 205 -3.73 6.12 6.41
C LEU A 205 -4.26 6.31 7.83
N LYS A 206 -4.30 5.21 8.59
CA LYS A 206 -4.61 5.23 10.01
C LYS A 206 -3.39 5.67 10.79
N ILE A 207 -3.47 6.81 11.45
CA ILE A 207 -2.35 7.39 12.20
C ILE A 207 -2.62 7.25 13.70
N GLY A 208 -1.57 6.94 14.46
CA GLY A 208 -1.61 6.91 15.91
C GLY A 208 -0.35 7.47 16.56
N GLY A 209 -0.28 7.33 17.88
CA GLY A 209 0.78 7.90 18.68
C GLY A 209 0.47 9.31 19.15
N ILE A 210 1.50 10.07 19.51
CA ILE A 210 1.38 11.30 20.28
C ILE A 210 2.15 12.47 19.66
N ILE A 211 1.56 13.66 19.74
CA ILE A 211 2.23 14.93 19.41
C ILE A 211 2.27 15.84 20.63
N SER A 212 3.43 16.43 20.92
CA SER A 212 3.61 17.38 22.03
C SER A 212 3.50 18.82 21.52
N LYS A 213 2.41 19.52 21.88
CA LYS A 213 2.15 20.91 21.49
C LYS A 213 2.58 21.85 22.61
N SER A 214 3.40 22.85 22.30
CA SER A 214 3.79 23.86 23.29
C SER A 214 2.63 24.78 23.67
N VAL A 215 2.47 25.04 24.96
CA VAL A 215 1.56 26.04 25.51
C VAL A 215 2.37 27.30 25.84
N ASN A 216 1.99 28.42 25.23
CA ASN A 216 2.65 29.71 25.42
C ASN A 216 1.69 30.70 26.08
N LYS A 217 2.21 31.51 27.01
CA LYS A 217 1.52 32.63 27.65
C LYS A 217 2.46 33.84 27.61
N ASP A 218 1.97 34.99 27.16
CA ASP A 218 2.76 36.22 27.05
C ASP A 218 4.09 36.04 26.29
N ASN A 219 4.09 35.31 25.18
CA ASN A 219 5.26 34.90 24.39
C ASN A 219 6.29 34.01 25.12
N HIS A 220 5.99 33.54 26.33
CA HIS A 220 6.82 32.59 27.06
C HIS A 220 6.18 31.20 27.07
N ARG A 221 7.00 30.16 26.86
CA ARG A 221 6.52 28.77 26.96
C ARG A 221 6.27 28.44 28.43
N VAL A 222 5.01 28.11 28.75
CA VAL A 222 4.57 27.77 30.12
C VAL A 222 4.31 26.28 30.31
N GLY A 223 4.28 25.50 29.25
CA GLY A 223 4.04 24.07 29.34
C GLY A 223 3.91 23.37 28.00
N TYR A 224 3.38 22.16 28.04
CA TYR A 224 3.04 21.34 26.89
C TYR A 224 1.72 20.63 27.10
N GLU A 225 0.98 20.47 26.01
CA GLU A 225 -0.14 19.55 25.87
C GLU A 225 0.29 18.37 25.02
N ILE A 226 -0.35 17.22 25.23
CA ILE A 226 -0.18 16.04 24.41
C ILE A 226 -1.47 15.73 23.66
N ILE A 227 -1.33 15.45 22.37
CA ILE A 227 -2.41 15.12 21.46
C ILE A 227 -2.24 13.66 21.07
N ASP A 228 -3.28 12.86 21.30
CA ASP A 228 -3.37 11.52 20.73
C ASP A 228 -3.89 11.62 19.28
N LEU A 229 -3.09 11.22 18.31
CA LEU A 229 -3.43 11.32 16.89
C LEU A 229 -4.55 10.37 16.48
N LYS A 230 -4.80 9.30 17.23
CA LYS A 230 -5.86 8.32 16.91
C LYS A 230 -7.22 8.80 17.39
N SER A 231 -7.29 9.34 18.63
CA SER A 231 -8.56 9.82 19.20
C SER A 231 -8.81 11.32 19.03
N GLY A 232 -7.78 12.10 18.69
CA GLY A 232 -7.83 13.56 18.64
C GLY A 232 -7.90 14.23 20.02
N LYS A 233 -7.86 13.46 21.12
CA LYS A 233 -7.94 14.00 22.49
C LYS A 233 -6.66 14.74 22.87
N ILE A 234 -6.84 15.84 23.59
CA ILE A 234 -5.76 16.71 24.06
C ILE A 234 -5.78 16.75 25.59
N VAL A 235 -4.63 16.56 26.22
CA VAL A 235 -4.47 16.57 27.69
C VAL A 235 -3.23 17.39 28.07
N PRO A 236 -3.23 18.13 29.19
CA PRO A 236 -2.01 18.75 29.72
C PRO A 236 -0.92 17.72 30.01
N LEU A 237 0.28 17.94 29.47
CA LEU A 237 1.41 17.03 29.65
C LEU A 237 2.39 17.56 30.68
N ALA A 238 2.77 18.83 30.58
CA ALA A 238 3.77 19.42 31.47
C ALA A 238 3.58 20.92 31.66
N THR A 239 4.10 21.44 32.77
CA THR A 239 3.97 22.84 33.19
C THR A 239 5.24 23.34 33.87
N ILE A 240 5.49 24.64 33.83
CA ILE A 240 6.57 25.27 34.63
C ILE A 240 6.16 25.49 36.09
N ASN A 241 4.85 25.53 36.37
CA ASN A 241 4.34 25.72 37.72
C ASN A 241 4.23 24.37 38.39
N LYS A 242 4.87 24.18 39.55
CA LYS A 242 4.82 22.92 40.29
C LYS A 242 3.37 22.51 40.58
N PRO A 243 2.89 21.37 40.03
CA PRO A 243 1.54 20.89 40.31
C PRO A 243 1.52 20.04 41.59
N ASP A 244 0.32 19.75 42.09
CA ASP A 244 0.14 18.89 43.27
C ASP A 244 0.60 17.44 43.01
N SER A 245 0.43 16.96 41.77
CA SER A 245 0.80 15.62 41.34
C SER A 245 1.61 15.67 40.04
N TYR A 246 2.85 15.19 40.08
CA TYR A 246 3.73 15.03 38.93
C TYR A 246 4.47 13.70 38.98
N SER A 247 4.80 13.15 37.82
CA SER A 247 5.53 11.89 37.69
C SER A 247 7.03 12.11 37.47
N GLU A 248 7.40 13.11 36.67
CA GLU A 248 8.77 13.38 36.26
C GLU A 248 9.07 14.88 36.19
N ILE A 249 10.35 15.23 36.25
CA ILE A 249 10.86 16.60 36.07
C ILE A 249 11.95 16.57 35.00
N CYS A 250 11.86 17.46 34.01
CA CYS A 250 12.90 17.66 33.00
C CYS A 250 13.11 19.15 32.71
N GLY A 251 14.30 19.65 33.02
CA GLY A 251 14.57 21.09 32.93
C GLY A 251 13.61 21.88 33.84
N PRO A 252 12.95 22.94 33.34
CA PRO A 252 12.00 23.72 34.13
C PRO A 252 10.59 23.09 34.19
N PHE A 253 10.35 21.94 33.55
CA PHE A 253 9.01 21.39 33.39
C PHE A 253 8.73 20.23 34.34
N TYR A 254 7.57 20.28 34.99
CA TYR A 254 6.95 19.22 35.77
C TYR A 254 5.92 18.50 34.90
N PHE A 255 6.05 17.18 34.75
CA PHE A 255 5.14 16.37 33.94
C PHE A 255 3.98 15.86 34.80
N TYR A 256 2.75 16.19 34.39
CA TYR A 256 1.55 15.73 35.08
C TYR A 256 1.48 14.20 35.02
N LYS A 257 1.17 13.57 36.15
CA LYS A 257 1.01 12.11 36.22
C LYS A 257 -0.06 11.63 35.23
N GLU A 258 -1.22 12.29 35.23
CA GLU A 258 -2.35 11.97 34.35
C GLU A 258 -2.01 12.15 32.87
N GLY A 259 -1.27 13.21 32.52
CA GLY A 259 -0.81 13.45 31.16
C GLY A 259 0.14 12.35 30.66
N MET A 260 1.04 11.88 31.54
CA MET A 260 1.93 10.76 31.23
C MET A 260 1.17 9.42 31.10
N ASP A 261 0.23 9.14 32.01
CA ASP A 261 -0.59 7.93 31.96
C ASP A 261 -1.46 7.88 30.68
N PHE A 262 -2.01 9.04 30.29
CA PHE A 262 -2.70 9.20 29.01
C PHE A 262 -1.77 8.91 27.82
N ALA A 263 -0.59 9.51 27.80
CA ALA A 263 0.40 9.29 26.74
C ALA A 263 0.85 7.82 26.64
N PHE A 264 1.06 7.14 27.78
CA PHE A 264 1.39 5.71 27.80
C PHE A 264 0.26 4.85 27.23
N SER A 265 -1.00 5.23 27.48
CA SER A 265 -2.16 4.54 26.93
C SER A 265 -2.26 4.74 25.42
N SER A 266 -2.01 5.95 24.92
CA SER A 266 -1.98 6.24 23.47
C SER A 266 -0.79 5.59 22.74
N LEU A 267 0.28 5.22 23.46
CA LEU A 267 1.43 4.49 22.95
C LEU A 267 1.38 2.97 23.18
N ASN A 268 0.25 2.45 23.67
CA ASN A 268 0.07 1.01 23.85
C ASN A 268 -0.06 0.31 22.48
N LEU A 269 0.64 -0.81 22.27
CA LEU A 269 0.62 -1.54 21.00
C LEU A 269 -0.75 -2.13 20.64
N ASP A 270 -1.52 -2.59 21.63
CA ASP A 270 -2.88 -3.10 21.40
C ASP A 270 -3.81 -1.95 20.98
N TYR A 271 -3.59 -0.75 21.55
CA TYR A 271 -4.30 0.45 21.13
C TYR A 271 -3.90 0.89 19.71
N LEU A 272 -2.68 0.59 19.27
CA LEU A 272 -2.12 0.99 17.99
C LEU A 272 -2.20 -0.11 16.90
N GLU A 273 -2.79 -1.27 17.19
CA GLU A 273 -2.74 -2.47 16.32
C GLU A 273 -3.19 -2.18 14.88
N ASP A 274 -4.24 -1.38 14.69
CA ASP A 274 -4.79 -1.06 13.39
C ASP A 274 -4.18 0.19 12.73
N THR A 275 -3.14 0.79 13.33
CA THR A 275 -2.49 1.99 12.78
C THR A 275 -1.44 1.62 11.73
N ASN A 276 -1.31 2.45 10.70
CA ASN A 276 -0.26 2.33 9.68
C ASN A 276 1.03 3.05 10.11
N VAL A 277 0.88 4.21 10.75
CA VAL A 277 2.00 5.08 11.14
C VAL A 277 1.85 5.54 12.59
N ILE A 278 2.92 5.46 13.36
CA ILE A 278 2.99 5.91 14.75
C ILE A 278 3.93 7.13 14.84
N PHE A 279 3.42 8.25 15.35
CA PHE A 279 4.23 9.43 15.66
C PHE A 279 4.57 9.47 17.15
N ILE A 280 5.80 9.86 17.47
CA ILE A 280 6.24 10.09 18.86
C ILE A 280 7.02 11.40 18.90
N ASP A 281 6.41 12.43 19.50
CA ASP A 281 7.00 13.76 19.71
C ASP A 281 7.03 14.13 21.20
N GLU A 282 8.16 14.48 21.83
CA GLU A 282 9.54 14.57 21.34
C GLU A 282 10.42 13.53 22.06
N VAL A 283 11.32 12.84 21.33
CA VAL A 283 12.34 11.96 21.92
C VAL A 283 13.57 12.79 22.25
N GLY A 284 13.89 12.90 23.54
CA GLY A 284 15.00 13.74 23.98
C GLY A 284 15.61 13.31 25.30
N LYS A 285 15.92 14.31 26.14
CA LYS A 285 16.69 14.12 27.37
C LYS A 285 16.06 13.13 28.36
N LEU A 286 14.74 13.06 28.45
CA LEU A 286 14.07 12.09 29.34
C LEU A 286 14.29 10.66 28.85
N GLU A 287 13.99 10.40 27.59
CA GLU A 287 14.08 9.09 26.95
C GLU A 287 15.53 8.58 26.92
N LEU A 288 16.50 9.48 26.66
CA LEU A 288 17.92 9.15 26.72
C LEU A 288 18.36 8.68 28.11
N ASN A 289 17.74 9.20 29.16
CA ASN A 289 17.94 8.80 30.56
C ASN A 289 17.06 7.60 30.99
N LYS A 290 16.47 6.88 30.03
CA LYS A 290 15.56 5.73 30.25
C LYS A 290 14.28 6.07 31.03
N LYS A 291 13.85 7.34 30.97
CA LYS A 291 12.61 7.86 31.57
C LYS A 291 11.60 8.21 30.49
N GLY A 292 10.47 8.82 30.85
CA GLY A 292 9.44 9.24 29.92
C GLY A 292 8.96 8.08 29.05
N PHE A 293 8.95 8.28 27.74
CA PHE A 293 8.42 7.31 26.78
C PHE A 293 9.40 6.18 26.41
N TYR A 294 10.59 6.11 27.02
CA TYR A 294 11.65 5.16 26.66
C TYR A 294 11.17 3.71 26.48
N LYS A 295 10.39 3.19 27.45
CA LYS A 295 9.90 1.81 27.39
C LYS A 295 8.90 1.60 26.24
N SER A 296 8.01 2.57 26.01
CA SER A 296 7.06 2.53 24.91
C SER A 296 7.76 2.60 23.56
N ILE A 297 8.76 3.48 23.42
CA ILE A 297 9.58 3.61 22.20
C ILE A 297 10.27 2.29 21.88
N ILE A 298 10.90 1.61 22.86
CA ILE A 298 11.53 0.30 22.61
C ILE A 298 10.52 -0.73 22.12
N ARG A 299 9.33 -0.80 22.73
CA ARG A 299 8.28 -1.73 22.31
C ARG A 299 7.81 -1.45 20.89
N ILE A 300 7.60 -0.17 20.57
CA ILE A 300 7.16 0.28 19.25
C ILE A 300 8.25 0.03 18.20
N LEU A 301 9.51 0.33 18.47
CA LEU A 301 10.63 0.05 17.56
C LEU A 301 10.80 -1.45 17.25
N ASN A 302 10.45 -2.32 18.19
CA ASN A 302 10.48 -3.77 17.97
C ASN A 302 9.27 -4.29 17.18
N SER A 303 8.23 -3.46 16.97
CA SER A 303 7.09 -3.80 16.14
C SER A 303 7.43 -3.58 14.67
N LYS A 304 7.16 -4.58 13.82
CA LYS A 304 7.45 -4.50 12.37
C LYS A 304 6.24 -4.13 11.51
N ASN A 305 5.12 -3.84 12.15
CA ASN A 305 3.83 -3.66 11.47
C ASN A 305 3.51 -2.19 11.18
N HIS A 306 4.25 -1.26 11.77
CA HIS A 306 4.00 0.17 11.67
C HIS A 306 5.22 0.89 11.14
N ALA A 307 5.00 1.97 10.41
CA ALA A 307 6.04 2.94 10.17
C ALA A 307 6.14 3.87 11.38
N ILE A 308 7.35 4.24 11.78
CA ILE A 308 7.56 4.98 13.04
C ILE A 308 8.18 6.33 12.72
N VAL A 309 7.55 7.41 13.15
CA VAL A 309 8.08 8.78 13.05
C VAL A 309 8.48 9.27 14.42
N LEU A 310 9.77 9.47 14.62
CA LEU A 310 10.32 10.06 15.84
C LEU A 310 10.64 11.53 15.59
N VAL A 311 10.12 12.41 16.41
CA VAL A 311 10.59 13.80 16.45
C VAL A 311 11.73 13.88 17.45
N VAL A 312 12.91 14.29 16.98
CA VAL A 312 14.15 14.28 17.77
C VAL A 312 14.79 15.66 17.73
N ARG A 313 15.17 16.21 18.89
CA ARG A 313 15.98 17.43 18.94
C ARG A 313 17.31 17.21 18.25
N ASN A 314 17.72 18.16 17.43
CA ASN A 314 18.99 18.08 16.70
C ASN A 314 20.19 17.79 17.63
N GLU A 315 20.22 18.40 18.82
CA GLU A 315 21.28 18.21 19.82
C GLU A 315 21.37 16.77 20.38
N TYR A 316 20.29 16.01 20.32
CA TYR A 316 20.22 14.63 20.83
C TYR A 316 20.22 13.58 19.72
N LEU A 317 20.28 13.99 18.45
CA LEU A 317 20.09 13.09 17.31
C LEU A 317 21.06 11.90 17.32
N ASP A 318 22.35 12.15 17.50
CA ASP A 318 23.38 11.10 17.47
C ASP A 318 23.37 10.22 18.73
N GLU A 319 22.94 10.78 19.87
CA GLU A 319 22.72 9.99 21.08
C GLU A 319 21.49 9.09 20.93
N VAL A 320 20.39 9.58 20.37
CA VAL A 320 19.17 8.81 20.12
C VAL A 320 19.45 7.68 19.13
N LYS A 321 20.17 7.95 18.03
CA LYS A 321 20.56 6.91 17.07
C LYS A 321 21.31 5.77 17.73
N ARG A 322 22.33 6.08 18.55
CA ARG A 322 23.11 5.07 19.28
C ARG A 322 22.28 4.35 20.33
N LYS A 323 21.47 5.09 21.10
CA LYS A 323 20.68 4.55 22.22
C LYS A 323 19.62 3.55 21.77
N PHE A 324 18.99 3.83 20.63
CA PHE A 324 17.89 3.02 20.09
C PHE A 324 18.30 2.16 18.88
N ASN A 325 19.60 2.08 18.57
CA ASN A 325 20.16 1.31 17.46
C ASN A 325 19.48 1.59 16.10
N LEU A 326 19.34 2.87 15.76
CA LEU A 326 18.61 3.34 14.57
C LEU A 326 19.54 3.42 13.34
N GLU A 327 20.11 2.28 12.92
CA GLU A 327 21.08 2.24 11.81
C GLU A 327 20.45 2.48 10.44
N GLU A 328 19.22 2.01 10.21
CA GLU A 328 18.49 2.12 8.92
C GLU A 328 17.42 3.24 8.91
N MET A 329 17.61 4.31 9.67
CA MET A 329 16.63 5.41 9.75
C MET A 329 16.73 6.38 8.56
N ARG A 330 15.60 6.95 8.13
CA ARG A 330 15.54 8.04 7.14
C ARG A 330 15.19 9.37 7.79
N ILE A 331 15.87 10.45 7.41
CA ILE A 331 15.52 11.80 7.87
C ILE A 331 14.57 12.43 6.84
N ILE A 332 13.34 12.73 7.24
CA ILE A 332 12.27 13.26 6.35
C ILE A 332 11.97 14.75 6.58
N GLY A 333 12.66 15.38 7.53
CA GLY A 333 12.51 16.80 7.78
C GLY A 333 13.74 17.33 8.51
N LYS A 334 14.42 18.29 7.88
CA LYS A 334 15.31 19.23 8.56
C LYS A 334 14.59 20.58 8.54
N CYS A 335 14.13 21.06 9.70
CA CYS A 335 13.81 22.47 9.76
C CYS A 335 15.13 23.25 9.63
N SER A 336 15.25 24.04 8.59
CA SER A 336 16.35 24.99 8.43
C SER A 336 15.80 26.38 8.70
N CYS A 337 16.33 27.08 9.71
CA CYS A 337 16.20 28.53 9.77
C CYS A 337 16.74 29.11 8.45
N GLN A 338 15.87 29.71 7.63
CA GLN A 338 16.32 30.86 6.85
C GLN A 338 16.57 31.96 7.89
N THR A 339 17.84 32.28 8.07
CA THR A 339 18.33 33.47 8.78
C THR A 339 17.71 34.73 8.24
#